data_AF-A0A3S1Q7Q1-F1
#
_entry.id   AF-A0A3S1Q7Q1-F1
#
_cell.length_a   1.000
_cell.length_b   1.000
_cell.length_c   1.000
_cell.angle_alpha   90.00
_cell.angle_beta   90.00
_cell.angle_gamma   90.00
#
_symmetry.space_group_name_H-M   'P 1'
#
loop_
_entity.id
_entity.type
_entity.pdbx_description
1 polymer ?
#
loop_
_entity_poly.entity_id
_entity_poly.type
_entity_poly.pdbx_seq_one_letter_code
_entity_poly.pdbx_strand_id
1 'polypeptide(L)'
;LTLELGSMAFLAGSGAPNVTDLERGRRPGTLAAFEEFIKLIQHFDVLHMLGPCVEPQDIDNRFRHYAVNRAQLTLSDKFPFIFARGTPQVEDGFEMIRLARGLSEDQFRAGAHCYTVINTNSPRQLDIPMAQGIIDFARAGQVLIITPFCLAGAMAPITVAGALTLQHAEALAGLTLAQIVRPGAPVVYGSFSSNVDMKSGAPAFGTPEHIKATLGAGQLARYTGLPWRSGGGSAANISDVQAAHETQFALWGSVLAGATVCIHAAGWLEGGLSVSLEKLITDVEALQT
;
A
#
# COMPACT_ATOMS: atom_id res chain seq x y z
N LEU A 1 12.62 5.98 10.21
CA LEU A 1 12.06 4.76 9.61
C LEU A 1 13.10 4.17 8.68
N THR A 2 13.44 2.90 8.83
CA THR A 2 14.34 2.17 7.94
C THR A 2 13.54 1.07 7.24
N LEU A 3 13.65 0.98 5.91
CA LEU A 3 13.00 -0.06 5.12
C LEU A 3 14.07 -1.01 4.60
N GLU A 4 14.41 -2.00 5.41
CA GLU A 4 15.41 -3.03 5.10
C GLU A 4 14.90 -4.44 5.43
N LEU A 5 15.59 -5.46 4.91
CA LEU A 5 15.27 -6.84 5.26
C LEU A 5 15.44 -7.06 6.77
N GLY A 6 14.41 -7.65 7.40
CA GLY A 6 14.39 -7.88 8.85
C GLY A 6 13.76 -6.74 9.67
N SER A 7 13.51 -5.57 9.07
CA SER A 7 12.62 -4.55 9.66
C SER A 7 11.16 -4.83 9.28
N MET A 8 10.20 -4.21 9.98
CA MET A 8 8.78 -4.31 9.65
C MET A 8 8.05 -2.99 9.95
N ALA A 9 7.28 -2.50 8.97
CA ALA A 9 6.46 -1.30 9.07
C ALA A 9 5.00 -1.61 8.72
N PHE A 10 4.07 -1.27 9.60
CA PHE A 10 2.64 -1.45 9.37
C PHE A 10 1.96 -0.15 8.92
N LEU A 11 0.99 -0.29 8.02
CA LEU A 11 0.13 0.79 7.55
C LEU A 11 -1.34 0.40 7.63
N ALA A 12 -2.19 1.41 7.84
CA ALA A 12 -3.62 1.26 7.74
C ALA A 12 -4.09 0.88 6.31
N GLY A 13 -5.37 0.53 6.20
CA GLY A 13 -6.11 0.34 4.96
C GLY A 13 -5.90 1.52 4.03
N SER A 14 -5.86 1.27 2.73
CA SER A 14 -5.45 2.26 1.73
C SER A 14 -6.24 2.08 0.44
N GLY A 15 -6.67 3.19 -0.15
CA GLY A 15 -7.29 3.26 -1.47
C GLY A 15 -8.79 2.97 -1.50
N ALA A 16 -9.46 2.91 -0.36
CA ALA A 16 -10.89 2.60 -0.35
C ALA A 16 -11.72 3.81 -0.80
N PRO A 17 -12.75 3.61 -1.64
CA PRO A 17 -13.69 4.68 -1.96
C PRO A 17 -14.63 5.01 -0.80
N ASN A 18 -14.87 4.08 0.13
CA ASN A 18 -15.82 4.29 1.23
C ASN A 18 -15.13 4.28 2.60
N VAL A 19 -15.73 5.01 3.53
CA VAL A 19 -15.46 4.92 4.96
C VAL A 19 -16.69 4.31 5.63
N THR A 20 -16.49 3.56 6.70
CA THR A 20 -17.60 3.02 7.49
C THR A 20 -17.31 3.07 8.99
N ASP A 21 -18.36 3.27 9.78
CA ASP A 21 -18.34 3.19 11.23
C ASP A 21 -19.75 2.85 11.76
N LEU A 22 -19.86 2.45 13.03
CA LEU A 22 -21.09 1.99 13.66
C LEU A 22 -22.13 3.12 13.81
N GLU A 23 -21.69 4.36 13.90
CA GLU A 23 -22.57 5.52 14.15
C GLU A 23 -23.15 6.08 12.84
N ARG A 24 -22.31 6.27 11.83
CA ARG A 24 -22.60 6.97 10.58
C ARG A 24 -22.78 6.00 9.41
N GLY A 25 -22.42 4.73 9.59
CA GLY A 25 -22.52 3.69 8.56
C GLY A 25 -21.56 3.89 7.39
N ARG A 26 -21.71 3.02 6.38
CA ARG A 26 -20.94 3.03 5.14
C ARG A 26 -21.34 4.23 4.27
N ARG A 27 -20.35 5.04 3.89
CA ARG A 27 -20.54 6.26 3.09
C ARG A 27 -19.34 6.53 2.17
N PRO A 28 -19.52 7.32 1.10
CA PRO A 28 -18.40 7.78 0.29
C PRO A 28 -17.35 8.50 1.15
N GLY A 29 -16.08 8.30 0.81
CA GLY A 29 -14.97 9.00 1.41
C GLY A 29 -15.04 10.50 1.21
N THR A 30 -14.59 11.24 2.23
CA THR A 30 -14.49 12.69 2.23
C THR A 30 -13.13 13.12 2.75
N LEU A 31 -12.73 14.37 2.51
CA LEU A 31 -11.50 14.91 3.09
C LEU A 31 -11.55 14.87 4.61
N ALA A 32 -12.71 15.15 5.21
CA ALA A 32 -12.90 15.07 6.65
C ALA A 32 -12.65 13.64 7.18
N ALA A 33 -13.17 12.61 6.50
CA ALA A 33 -12.91 11.21 6.88
C ALA A 33 -11.44 10.83 6.70
N PHE A 34 -10.79 11.30 5.63
CA PHE A 34 -9.34 11.12 5.44
C PHE A 34 -8.54 11.76 6.60
N GLU A 35 -8.85 13.00 6.97
CA GLU A 35 -8.20 13.70 8.09
C GLU A 35 -8.46 13.00 9.45
N GLU A 36 -9.64 12.41 9.67
CA GLU A 36 -9.93 11.56 10.84
C GLU A 36 -8.98 10.35 10.89
N PHE A 37 -8.79 9.65 9.76
CA PHE A 37 -7.82 8.54 9.69
C PHE A 37 -6.38 8.98 9.92
N ILE A 38 -5.94 10.11 9.33
CA ILE A 38 -4.56 10.59 9.53
C ILE A 38 -4.30 10.90 11.02
N LYS A 39 -5.26 11.50 11.73
CA LYS A 39 -5.14 11.76 13.17
C LYS A 39 -5.05 10.46 13.99
N LEU A 40 -5.88 9.46 13.66
CA LEU A 40 -5.81 8.15 14.32
C LEU A 40 -4.50 7.43 14.02
N ILE A 41 -4.05 7.43 12.76
CA ILE A 41 -2.77 6.83 12.37
C ILE A 41 -1.63 7.52 13.08
N GLN A 42 -1.64 8.86 13.19
CA GLN A 42 -0.64 9.60 13.96
C GLN A 42 -0.59 9.15 15.42
N HIS A 43 -1.74 8.90 16.04
CA HIS A 43 -1.83 8.51 17.44
C HIS A 43 -1.17 7.16 17.75
N PHE A 44 -1.25 6.17 16.86
CA PHE A 44 -0.73 4.83 17.12
C PHE A 44 0.68 4.61 16.56
N ASP A 45 1.68 4.46 17.44
CA ASP A 45 3.08 4.24 17.06
C ASP A 45 3.30 2.99 16.18
N VAL A 46 2.49 1.95 16.40
CA VAL A 46 2.56 0.71 15.61
C VAL A 46 2.24 0.93 14.12
N LEU A 47 1.58 2.02 13.76
CA LEU A 47 1.36 2.43 12.37
C LEU A 47 2.46 3.41 11.97
N HIS A 48 3.38 2.98 11.11
CA HIS A 48 4.68 3.64 10.92
C HIS A 48 4.72 4.62 9.73
N MET A 49 3.81 4.46 8.77
CA MET A 49 3.75 5.25 7.54
C MET A 49 2.29 5.65 7.27
N LEU A 50 2.11 6.76 6.54
CA LEU A 50 0.80 7.24 6.12
C LEU A 50 0.43 6.63 4.77
N GLY A 51 -0.82 6.24 4.60
CA GLY A 51 -1.37 5.78 3.32
C GLY A 51 -2.55 6.64 2.87
N PRO A 52 -3.06 6.43 1.64
CA PRO A 52 -4.19 7.17 1.11
C PRO A 52 -5.52 6.86 1.82
N CYS A 53 -5.58 5.91 2.75
CA CYS A 53 -6.75 5.60 3.57
C CYS A 53 -8.03 5.48 2.75
N VAL A 54 -8.90 6.48 2.87
CA VAL A 54 -10.12 6.64 2.10
C VAL A 54 -9.96 7.78 1.08
N GLU A 55 -10.48 7.60 -0.14
CA GLU A 55 -10.43 8.60 -1.20
C GLU A 55 -11.36 9.80 -0.89
N PRO A 56 -10.86 11.05 -0.84
CA PRO A 56 -11.69 12.25 -0.66
C PRO A 56 -12.52 12.60 -1.91
N GLN A 57 -13.68 11.97 -2.06
CA GLN A 57 -14.53 12.11 -3.25
C GLN A 57 -15.25 13.46 -3.34
N ASP A 58 -15.34 14.19 -2.22
CA ASP A 58 -15.88 15.55 -2.12
C ASP A 58 -14.94 16.63 -2.69
N ILE A 59 -13.70 16.28 -3.04
CA ILE A 59 -12.75 17.17 -3.70
C ILE A 59 -12.62 16.82 -5.18
N ASP A 60 -12.63 17.85 -6.04
CA ASP A 60 -12.37 17.71 -7.49
C ASP A 60 -11.03 17.01 -7.71
N ASN A 61 -11.02 16.02 -8.60
CA ASN A 61 -9.86 15.16 -8.85
C ASN A 61 -8.59 15.95 -9.23
N ARG A 62 -8.72 17.15 -9.83
CA ARG A 62 -7.59 18.02 -10.19
C ARG A 62 -6.86 18.60 -8.98
N PHE A 63 -7.54 18.72 -7.83
CA PHE A 63 -7.01 19.35 -6.62
C PHE A 63 -6.89 18.40 -5.43
N ARG A 64 -7.36 17.16 -5.60
CA ARG A 64 -7.41 16.17 -4.52
C ARG A 64 -6.03 15.84 -3.96
N HIS A 65 -4.98 15.79 -4.80
CA HIS A 65 -3.61 15.54 -4.33
C HIS A 65 -3.12 16.65 -3.39
N TYR A 66 -3.42 17.92 -3.66
CA TYR A 66 -3.09 19.02 -2.74
C TYR A 66 -3.77 18.85 -1.39
N ALA A 67 -5.07 18.51 -1.38
CA ALA A 67 -5.83 18.34 -0.15
C ALA A 67 -5.27 17.18 0.70
N VAL A 68 -5.02 16.02 0.08
CA VAL A 68 -4.44 14.83 0.71
C VAL A 68 -3.04 15.12 1.25
N ASN A 69 -2.17 15.74 0.44
CA ASN A 69 -0.80 16.04 0.84
C ASN A 69 -0.77 17.05 1.98
N ARG A 70 -1.60 18.10 1.93
CA ARG A 70 -1.72 19.09 3.01
C ARG A 70 -2.16 18.42 4.31
N ALA A 71 -3.18 17.56 4.27
CA ALA A 71 -3.65 16.85 5.45
C ALA A 71 -2.55 15.96 6.05
N GLN A 72 -1.85 15.17 5.24
CA GLN A 72 -0.71 14.35 5.71
C GLN A 72 0.39 15.21 6.36
N LEU A 73 0.79 16.31 5.73
CA LEU A 73 1.91 17.15 6.18
C LEU A 73 1.60 18.05 7.38
N THR A 74 0.31 18.30 7.66
CA THR A 74 -0.11 19.19 8.75
C THR A 74 -0.69 18.44 9.96
N LEU A 75 -1.13 17.19 9.77
CA LEU A 75 -1.76 16.38 10.83
C LEU A 75 -0.87 15.24 11.32
N SER A 76 0.27 14.99 10.66
CA SER A 76 1.18 13.89 11.00
C SER A 76 2.62 14.23 10.64
N ASP A 77 3.56 13.64 11.38
CA ASP A 77 5.00 13.65 11.09
C ASP A 77 5.52 12.33 10.51
N LYS A 78 4.62 11.36 10.28
CA LYS A 78 4.94 10.04 9.73
C LYS A 78 5.24 10.11 8.24
N PHE A 79 5.84 9.05 7.71
CA PHE A 79 6.34 9.02 6.34
C PHE A 79 5.19 9.06 5.32
N PRO A 80 5.06 10.13 4.48
CA PRO A 80 3.86 10.39 3.69
C PRO A 80 3.82 9.60 2.37
N PHE A 81 2.60 9.31 1.94
CA PHE A 81 2.30 8.74 0.63
C PHE A 81 2.00 9.84 -0.39
N ILE A 82 2.47 9.67 -1.64
CA ILE A 82 2.16 10.55 -2.76
C ILE A 82 1.57 9.72 -3.91
N PHE A 83 0.49 10.20 -4.52
CA PHE A 83 -0.12 9.56 -5.68
C PHE A 83 0.74 9.71 -6.94
N ALA A 84 1.05 8.60 -7.60
CA ALA A 84 1.69 8.58 -8.92
C ALA A 84 0.67 8.71 -10.06
N ARG A 85 -0.15 9.79 -10.07
CA ARG A 85 -1.20 10.04 -11.07
C ARG A 85 -0.74 11.00 -12.19
N GLY A 86 0.53 10.91 -12.56
CA GLY A 86 1.15 11.73 -13.60
C GLY A 86 2.09 12.81 -13.04
N THR A 87 3.08 13.16 -13.87
CA THR A 87 4.22 14.00 -13.47
C THR A 87 3.85 15.31 -12.78
N PRO A 88 2.88 16.11 -13.27
CA PRO A 88 2.55 17.38 -12.60
C PRO A 88 2.10 17.20 -11.14
N GLN A 89 1.25 16.21 -10.85
CA GLN A 89 0.78 15.96 -9.48
C GLN A 89 1.88 15.39 -8.58
N VAL A 90 2.81 14.62 -9.15
CA VAL A 90 3.96 14.10 -8.42
C VAL A 90 4.92 15.24 -8.05
N GLU A 91 5.22 16.12 -9.01
CA GLU A 91 6.06 17.30 -8.80
C GLU A 91 5.45 18.26 -7.77
N ASP A 92 4.15 18.52 -7.84
CA ASP A 92 3.41 19.26 -6.82
C ASP A 92 3.58 18.63 -5.43
N GLY A 93 3.44 17.31 -5.33
CA GLY A 93 3.60 16.59 -4.07
C GLY A 93 5.01 16.70 -3.50
N PHE A 94 6.04 16.60 -4.34
CA PHE A 94 7.43 16.77 -3.94
C PHE A 94 7.71 18.20 -3.47
N GLU A 95 7.20 19.21 -4.16
CA GLU A 95 7.38 20.60 -3.77
C GLU A 95 6.65 20.92 -2.46
N MET A 96 5.43 20.40 -2.25
CA MET A 96 4.74 20.53 -0.97
C MET A 96 5.54 19.94 0.19
N ILE A 97 6.15 18.76 0.01
CA ILE A 97 7.00 18.14 1.04
C ILE A 97 8.24 19.00 1.30
N ARG A 98 8.90 19.50 0.25
CA ARG A 98 10.06 20.40 0.36
C ARG A 98 9.73 21.64 1.18
N LEU A 99 8.64 22.32 0.83
CA LEU A 99 8.19 23.52 1.53
C LEU A 99 7.83 23.23 2.99
N ALA A 100 7.04 22.19 3.25
CA ALA A 100 6.62 21.83 4.60
C ALA A 100 7.80 21.45 5.52
N ARG A 101 8.86 20.85 4.95
CA ARG A 101 10.06 20.42 5.68
C ARG A 101 11.25 21.38 5.59
N GLY A 102 11.10 22.52 4.88
CA GLY A 102 12.17 23.49 4.69
C GLY A 102 13.40 22.95 3.96
N LEU A 103 13.22 22.01 3.04
CA LEU A 103 14.31 21.35 2.32
C LEU A 103 14.74 22.15 1.08
N SER A 104 16.03 22.22 0.79
CA SER A 104 16.55 22.58 -0.54
C SER A 104 16.39 21.42 -1.54
N GLU A 105 16.57 21.67 -2.83
CA GLU A 105 16.34 20.64 -3.84
C GLU A 105 17.37 19.52 -3.67
N ASP A 106 18.62 19.89 -3.42
CA ASP A 106 19.71 18.95 -3.12
C ASP A 106 19.43 18.13 -1.86
N GLN A 107 18.92 18.76 -0.80
CA GLN A 107 18.54 18.04 0.42
C GLN A 107 17.42 17.03 0.16
N PHE A 108 16.41 17.41 -0.62
CA PHE A 108 15.32 16.51 -0.99
C PHE A 108 15.78 15.34 -1.85
N ARG A 109 16.72 15.57 -2.78
CA ARG A 109 17.27 14.52 -3.67
C ARG A 109 18.28 13.60 -2.98
N ALA A 110 18.89 14.06 -1.88
CA ALA A 110 19.85 13.31 -1.09
C ALA A 110 19.20 12.27 -0.16
N GLY A 111 17.88 12.34 0.07
CA GLY A 111 17.17 11.43 0.97
C GLY A 111 15.77 11.06 0.48
N ALA A 112 15.24 9.96 1.03
CA ALA A 112 13.85 9.59 0.85
C ALA A 112 12.96 10.34 1.84
N HIS A 113 11.95 11.02 1.33
CA HIS A 113 11.03 11.85 2.10
C HIS A 113 9.57 11.44 1.95
N CYS A 114 9.24 10.69 0.92
CA CYS A 114 7.95 10.08 0.69
C CYS A 114 8.09 8.75 -0.06
N TYR A 115 6.96 8.08 -0.24
CA TYR A 115 6.86 6.92 -1.10
C TYR A 115 5.60 6.95 -1.96
N THR A 116 5.59 6.09 -2.96
CA THR A 116 4.38 5.72 -3.69
C THR A 116 4.29 4.21 -3.88
N VAL A 117 3.11 3.77 -4.28
CA VAL A 117 2.84 2.39 -4.68
C VAL A 117 2.58 2.40 -6.17
N ILE A 118 3.34 1.60 -6.91
CA ILE A 118 3.14 1.41 -8.34
C ILE A 118 2.56 0.03 -8.54
N ASN A 119 1.35 -0.05 -9.07
CA ASN A 119 0.74 -1.33 -9.41
C ASN A 119 0.99 -1.66 -10.88
N THR A 120 1.33 -2.92 -11.16
CA THR A 120 1.14 -3.44 -12.52
C THR A 120 -0.31 -3.85 -12.68
N ASN A 121 -0.82 -3.66 -13.89
CA ASN A 121 -2.13 -4.10 -14.30
C ASN A 121 -2.01 -5.56 -14.77
N SER A 122 -2.02 -6.48 -13.82
CA SER A 122 -1.79 -7.89 -14.13
C SER A 122 -2.94 -8.45 -15.00
N PRO A 123 -2.64 -9.29 -16.02
CA PRO A 123 -1.34 -9.89 -16.31
C PRO A 123 -0.49 -9.09 -17.33
N ARG A 124 0.76 -8.81 -16.94
CA ARG A 124 1.90 -8.35 -17.76
C ARG A 124 1.72 -7.00 -18.43
N GLN A 125 1.02 -6.08 -17.77
CA GLN A 125 0.86 -4.71 -18.25
C GLN A 125 1.34 -3.71 -17.20
N LEU A 126 2.19 -2.79 -17.64
CA LEU A 126 2.56 -1.60 -16.88
C LEU A 126 1.95 -0.41 -17.60
N ASP A 127 0.88 0.14 -17.01
CA ASP A 127 0.16 1.26 -17.62
C ASP A 127 1.03 2.53 -17.66
N ILE A 128 0.74 3.41 -18.63
CA ILE A 128 1.50 4.64 -18.85
C ILE A 128 1.64 5.48 -17.56
N PRO A 129 0.58 5.74 -16.78
CA PRO A 129 0.71 6.53 -15.55
C PRO A 129 1.62 5.86 -14.51
N MET A 130 1.59 4.53 -14.43
CA MET A 130 2.41 3.75 -13.49
C MET A 130 3.88 3.72 -13.92
N ALA A 131 4.15 3.55 -15.22
CA ALA A 131 5.49 3.67 -15.78
C ALA A 131 6.07 5.08 -15.56
N GLN A 132 5.26 6.12 -15.79
CA GLN A 132 5.67 7.50 -15.53
C GLN A 132 5.94 7.74 -14.04
N GLY A 133 5.10 7.20 -13.15
CA GLY A 133 5.33 7.23 -11.71
C GLY A 133 6.67 6.62 -11.28
N ILE A 134 7.05 5.47 -11.88
CA ILE A 134 8.38 4.88 -11.67
C ILE A 134 9.48 5.86 -12.07
N ILE A 135 9.37 6.47 -13.25
CA ILE A 135 10.36 7.41 -13.77
C ILE A 135 10.49 8.63 -12.84
N ASP A 136 9.38 9.22 -12.42
CA ASP A 136 9.36 10.45 -11.64
C ASP A 136 9.97 10.26 -10.25
N PHE A 137 9.57 9.20 -9.54
CA PHE A 137 10.11 8.90 -8.21
C PHE A 137 11.57 8.44 -8.27
N ALA A 138 11.95 7.62 -9.26
CA ALA A 138 13.33 7.19 -9.42
C ALA A 138 14.26 8.39 -9.67
N ARG A 139 13.87 9.32 -10.55
CA ARG A 139 14.62 10.58 -10.79
C ARG A 139 14.75 11.42 -9.53
N ALA A 140 13.69 11.49 -8.73
CA ALA A 140 13.65 12.28 -7.50
C ALA A 140 14.34 11.58 -6.30
N GLY A 141 14.68 10.29 -6.40
CA GLY A 141 15.24 9.52 -5.28
C GLY A 141 14.26 9.18 -4.19
N GLN A 142 12.97 9.15 -4.52
CA GLN A 142 11.90 8.86 -3.57
C GLN A 142 11.52 7.38 -3.67
N VAL A 143 10.93 6.82 -2.60
CA VAL A 143 10.73 5.38 -2.46
C VAL A 143 9.62 4.87 -3.39
N LEU A 144 9.93 3.80 -4.12
CA LEU A 144 9.00 3.11 -5.01
C LEU A 144 8.66 1.72 -4.48
N ILE A 145 7.37 1.44 -4.25
CA ILE A 145 6.89 0.09 -3.95
C ILE A 145 6.24 -0.52 -5.19
N ILE A 146 6.95 -1.39 -5.91
CA ILE A 146 6.47 -1.99 -7.17
C ILE A 146 5.65 -3.24 -6.85
N THR A 147 4.33 -3.15 -6.98
CA THR A 147 3.38 -4.13 -6.43
C THR A 147 2.46 -4.70 -7.51
N PRO A 148 2.77 -5.88 -8.07
CA PRO A 148 1.83 -6.57 -8.93
C PRO A 148 0.57 -6.97 -8.20
N PHE A 149 -0.57 -6.69 -8.83
CA PHE A 149 -1.90 -6.93 -8.28
C PHE A 149 -2.49 -8.22 -8.87
N CYS A 150 -2.16 -9.34 -8.22
CA CYS A 150 -2.46 -10.67 -8.74
C CYS A 150 -3.53 -11.37 -7.90
N LEU A 151 -4.68 -11.68 -8.52
CA LEU A 151 -5.64 -12.64 -7.97
C LEU A 151 -5.52 -13.97 -8.71
N ALA A 152 -5.05 -15.00 -8.01
CA ALA A 152 -4.95 -16.35 -8.52
C ALA A 152 -6.33 -16.87 -8.93
N GLY A 153 -6.46 -17.29 -10.19
CA GLY A 153 -7.72 -17.72 -10.80
C GLY A 153 -8.45 -16.63 -11.59
N ALA A 154 -7.96 -15.38 -11.57
CA ALA A 154 -8.50 -14.28 -12.39
C ALA A 154 -7.39 -13.57 -13.18
N MET A 155 -6.54 -12.79 -12.51
CA MET A 155 -5.44 -12.02 -13.14
C MET A 155 -4.10 -12.76 -13.10
N ALA A 156 -4.06 -13.93 -12.48
CA ALA A 156 -2.91 -14.81 -12.41
C ALA A 156 -3.33 -16.28 -12.51
N PRO A 157 -2.42 -17.21 -12.88
CA PRO A 157 -2.71 -18.64 -12.83
C PRO A 157 -3.27 -19.06 -11.47
N ILE A 158 -4.20 -20.03 -11.46
CA ILE A 158 -4.83 -20.49 -10.21
C ILE A 158 -3.86 -21.22 -9.27
N THR A 159 -2.74 -21.72 -9.80
CA THR A 159 -1.72 -22.39 -8.99
C THR A 159 -0.84 -21.37 -8.29
N VAL A 160 -0.51 -21.60 -7.02
CA VAL A 160 0.37 -20.71 -6.23
C VAL A 160 1.71 -20.46 -6.94
N ALA A 161 2.34 -21.52 -7.48
CA ALA A 161 3.61 -21.39 -8.20
C ALA A 161 3.48 -20.54 -9.49
N GLY A 162 2.39 -20.70 -10.23
CA GLY A 162 2.12 -19.91 -11.44
C GLY A 162 1.86 -18.45 -11.11
N ALA A 163 1.07 -18.16 -10.07
CA ALA A 163 0.81 -16.81 -9.60
C ALA A 163 2.09 -16.11 -9.12
N LEU A 164 2.92 -16.81 -8.34
CA LEU A 164 4.22 -16.30 -7.88
C LEU A 164 5.18 -16.01 -9.03
N THR A 165 5.24 -16.91 -10.02
CA THR A 165 6.09 -16.71 -11.21
C THR A 165 5.70 -15.44 -11.96
N LEU A 166 4.39 -15.25 -12.21
CA LEU A 166 3.87 -14.06 -12.89
C LEU A 166 4.18 -12.79 -12.10
N GLN A 167 3.81 -12.77 -10.81
CA GLN A 167 4.06 -11.63 -9.94
C GLN A 167 5.55 -11.28 -9.88
N HIS A 168 6.43 -12.27 -9.74
CA HIS A 168 7.85 -12.03 -9.69
C HIS A 168 8.37 -11.39 -10.98
N ALA A 169 7.93 -11.88 -12.14
CA ALA A 169 8.30 -11.29 -13.43
C ALA A 169 7.84 -9.83 -13.56
N GLU A 170 6.60 -9.52 -13.16
CA GLU A 170 6.06 -8.15 -13.21
C GLU A 170 6.78 -7.20 -12.25
N ALA A 171 7.06 -7.65 -11.02
CA ALA A 171 7.83 -6.87 -10.06
C ALA A 171 9.24 -6.57 -10.59
N LEU A 172 9.95 -7.58 -11.12
CA LEU A 172 11.28 -7.39 -11.69
C LEU A 172 11.28 -6.42 -12.88
N ALA A 173 10.23 -6.41 -13.71
CA ALA A 173 10.12 -5.47 -14.82
C ALA A 173 10.05 -4.01 -14.32
N GLY A 174 9.21 -3.72 -13.34
CA GLY A 174 9.10 -2.38 -12.76
C GLY A 174 10.36 -1.96 -11.97
N LEU A 175 10.97 -2.89 -11.22
CA LEU A 175 12.23 -2.66 -10.52
C LEU A 175 13.36 -2.34 -11.51
N THR A 176 13.43 -3.07 -12.62
CA THR A 176 14.43 -2.82 -13.68
C THR A 176 14.25 -1.44 -14.30
N LEU A 177 13.02 -1.02 -14.59
CA LEU A 177 12.75 0.33 -15.09
C LEU A 177 13.25 1.41 -14.12
N ALA A 178 12.98 1.26 -12.82
CA ALA A 178 13.46 2.20 -11.81
C ALA A 178 15.00 2.33 -11.82
N GLN A 179 15.71 1.20 -11.91
CA GLN A 179 17.18 1.18 -11.92
C GLN A 179 17.78 1.68 -13.25
N ILE A 180 17.10 1.51 -14.38
CA ILE A 180 17.49 2.12 -15.67
C ILE A 180 17.40 3.65 -15.58
N VAL A 181 16.34 4.16 -14.95
CA VAL A 181 16.12 5.61 -14.82
C VAL A 181 17.15 6.24 -13.89
N ARG A 182 17.42 5.62 -12.73
CA ARG A 182 18.45 6.04 -11.79
C ARG A 182 19.03 4.82 -11.08
N PRO A 183 20.28 4.43 -11.39
CA PRO A 183 20.97 3.40 -10.61
C PRO A 183 21.02 3.79 -9.13
N GLY A 184 20.58 2.88 -8.26
CA GLY A 184 20.47 3.12 -6.83
C GLY A 184 19.18 3.83 -6.38
N ALA A 185 18.17 3.98 -7.26
CA ALA A 185 16.84 4.44 -6.84
C ALA A 185 16.30 3.54 -5.71
N PRO A 186 15.72 4.11 -4.63
CA PRO A 186 15.23 3.32 -3.50
C PRO A 186 13.93 2.60 -3.88
N VAL A 187 14.02 1.28 -3.98
CA VAL A 187 12.92 0.41 -4.42
C VAL A 187 12.59 -0.66 -3.40
N VAL A 188 11.31 -1.01 -3.33
CA VAL A 188 10.75 -2.07 -2.49
C VAL A 188 10.03 -3.05 -3.42
N TYR A 189 10.38 -4.33 -3.31
CA TYR A 189 9.66 -5.40 -4.00
C TYR A 189 8.25 -5.50 -3.42
N GLY A 190 7.21 -5.44 -4.24
CA GLY A 190 5.83 -5.54 -3.76
C GLY A 190 5.16 -6.84 -4.17
N SER A 191 4.27 -7.31 -3.32
CA SER A 191 3.32 -8.38 -3.61
C SER A 191 1.94 -7.98 -3.10
N PHE A 192 0.94 -8.14 -3.96
CA PHE A 192 -0.45 -8.29 -3.55
C PHE A 192 -0.98 -9.56 -4.21
N SER A 193 -0.88 -10.67 -3.49
CA SER A 193 -1.30 -11.99 -3.95
C SER A 193 -2.42 -12.52 -3.08
N SER A 194 -3.58 -12.77 -3.68
CA SER A 194 -4.62 -13.59 -3.06
C SER A 194 -5.24 -14.51 -4.12
N ASN A 195 -6.30 -15.24 -3.77
CA ASN A 195 -7.09 -16.04 -4.69
C ASN A 195 -8.53 -15.50 -4.80
N VAL A 196 -9.22 -15.92 -5.86
CA VAL A 196 -10.67 -15.72 -5.95
C VAL A 196 -11.42 -16.87 -5.29
N ASP A 197 -12.62 -16.59 -4.79
CA ASP A 197 -13.61 -17.62 -4.45
C ASP A 197 -14.22 -18.17 -5.74
N MET A 198 -14.13 -19.49 -5.96
CA MET A 198 -14.59 -20.10 -7.22
C MET A 198 -16.10 -20.10 -7.40
N LYS A 199 -16.88 -19.88 -6.33
CA LYS A 199 -18.34 -19.84 -6.40
C LYS A 199 -18.85 -18.46 -6.82
N SER A 200 -18.29 -17.39 -6.25
CA SER A 200 -18.73 -16.01 -6.45
C SER A 200 -17.86 -15.24 -7.45
N GLY A 201 -16.61 -15.67 -7.67
CA GLY A 201 -15.60 -14.92 -8.40
C GLY A 201 -15.02 -13.72 -7.62
N ALA A 202 -15.45 -13.49 -6.38
CA ALA A 202 -14.98 -12.39 -5.57
C ALA A 202 -13.55 -12.63 -5.03
N PRO A 203 -12.77 -11.57 -4.74
CA PRO A 203 -11.52 -11.71 -4.03
C PRO A 203 -11.73 -12.35 -2.65
N ALA A 204 -10.95 -13.38 -2.33
CA ALA A 204 -10.92 -13.99 -1.00
C ALA A 204 -9.70 -13.49 -0.22
N PHE A 205 -9.76 -13.52 1.12
CA PHE A 205 -8.65 -13.13 2.00
C PHE A 205 -8.49 -14.15 3.13
N GLY A 206 -7.35 -14.10 3.83
CA GLY A 206 -7.06 -15.04 4.93
C GLY A 206 -6.99 -16.52 4.57
N THR A 207 -6.97 -16.89 3.28
CA THR A 207 -7.02 -18.28 2.84
C THR A 207 -5.64 -18.97 2.95
N PRO A 208 -5.59 -20.32 2.99
CA PRO A 208 -4.33 -21.04 2.91
C PRO A 208 -3.50 -20.71 1.66
N GLU A 209 -4.15 -20.49 0.51
CA GLU A 209 -3.51 -20.13 -0.76
C GLU A 209 -2.87 -18.74 -0.69
N HIS A 210 -3.57 -17.76 -0.10
CA HIS A 210 -3.03 -16.44 0.18
C HIS A 210 -1.77 -16.56 1.06
N ILE A 211 -1.84 -17.27 2.19
CA ILE A 211 -0.67 -17.41 3.09
C ILE A 211 0.51 -18.09 2.39
N LYS A 212 0.27 -19.17 1.64
CA LYS A 212 1.33 -19.86 0.86
C LYS A 212 1.97 -18.94 -0.16
N ALA A 213 1.17 -18.14 -0.87
CA ALA A 213 1.67 -17.15 -1.81
C ALA A 213 2.50 -16.09 -1.09
N THR A 214 2.04 -15.55 0.03
CA THR A 214 2.79 -14.56 0.82
C THR A 214 4.14 -15.10 1.31
N LEU A 215 4.19 -16.34 1.81
CA LEU A 215 5.45 -16.99 2.21
C LEU A 215 6.42 -17.17 1.04
N GLY A 216 5.91 -17.59 -0.13
CA GLY A 216 6.71 -17.72 -1.35
C GLY A 216 7.22 -16.38 -1.89
N ALA A 217 6.37 -15.35 -1.88
CA ALA A 217 6.74 -13.99 -2.29
C ALA A 217 7.85 -13.43 -1.40
N GLY A 218 7.78 -13.64 -0.07
CA GLY A 218 8.83 -13.25 0.86
C GLY A 218 10.17 -13.95 0.59
N GLN A 219 10.15 -15.23 0.20
CA GLN A 219 11.37 -15.94 -0.22
C GLN A 219 11.98 -15.35 -1.50
N LEU A 220 11.14 -15.04 -2.49
CA LEU A 220 11.57 -14.41 -3.74
C LEU A 220 12.11 -12.99 -3.53
N ALA A 221 11.50 -12.22 -2.62
CA ALA A 221 12.00 -10.91 -2.22
C ALA A 221 13.38 -10.98 -1.56
N ARG A 222 13.59 -11.94 -0.65
CA ARG A 222 14.93 -12.16 -0.07
C ARG A 222 15.95 -12.56 -1.11
N TYR A 223 15.56 -13.34 -2.11
CA TYR A 223 16.44 -13.73 -3.22
C TYR A 223 16.92 -12.52 -4.05
N THR A 224 16.10 -11.47 -4.18
CA THR A 224 16.53 -10.22 -4.85
C THR A 224 17.35 -9.30 -3.94
N GLY A 225 17.43 -9.58 -2.63
CA GLY A 225 18.12 -8.75 -1.65
C GLY A 225 17.41 -7.43 -1.33
N LEU A 226 16.15 -7.27 -1.73
CA LEU A 226 15.39 -6.03 -1.54
C LEU A 226 14.45 -6.10 -0.33
N PRO A 227 14.19 -4.98 0.37
CA PRO A 227 13.03 -4.89 1.25
C PRO A 227 11.76 -5.17 0.47
N TRP A 228 10.71 -5.66 1.14
CA TRP A 228 9.47 -5.98 0.45
C TRP A 228 8.18 -5.66 1.17
N ARG A 229 7.15 -5.42 0.36
CA ARG A 229 5.79 -5.11 0.78
C ARG A 229 4.88 -6.31 0.59
N SER A 230 4.18 -6.68 1.66
CA SER A 230 3.04 -7.60 1.68
C SER A 230 1.73 -6.84 1.91
N GLY A 231 0.60 -7.56 1.92
CA GLY A 231 -0.73 -7.02 2.18
C GLY A 231 -1.51 -7.79 3.25
N GLY A 232 -2.34 -7.05 4.00
CA GLY A 232 -3.37 -7.59 4.90
C GLY A 232 -4.79 -7.33 4.39
N GLY A 233 -5.75 -7.41 5.32
CA GLY A 233 -7.15 -7.02 5.11
C GLY A 233 -8.15 -8.17 5.01
N SER A 234 -9.42 -7.82 4.80
CA SER A 234 -10.54 -8.76 4.81
C SER A 234 -11.59 -8.49 3.71
N ALA A 235 -12.25 -9.57 3.27
CA ALA A 235 -13.47 -9.54 2.45
C ALA A 235 -14.75 -9.28 3.26
N ALA A 236 -14.71 -9.37 4.60
CA ALA A 236 -15.87 -9.18 5.45
C ALA A 236 -16.47 -7.77 5.28
N ASN A 237 -17.80 -7.68 5.34
CA ASN A 237 -18.51 -6.41 5.16
C ASN A 237 -18.52 -5.53 6.41
N ILE A 238 -18.22 -6.11 7.57
CA ILE A 238 -18.24 -5.47 8.88
C ILE A 238 -17.04 -5.97 9.70
N SER A 239 -16.74 -5.30 10.81
CA SER A 239 -15.68 -5.71 11.75
C SER A 239 -16.15 -6.86 12.66
N ASP A 240 -16.33 -8.05 12.08
CA ASP A 240 -16.76 -9.26 12.79
C ASP A 240 -15.64 -10.30 12.92
N VAL A 241 -16.02 -11.52 13.31
CA VAL A 241 -15.10 -12.65 13.48
C VAL A 241 -14.44 -13.08 12.16
N GLN A 242 -15.14 -12.96 11.02
CA GLN A 242 -14.52 -13.21 9.71
C GLN A 242 -13.44 -12.17 9.45
N ALA A 243 -13.75 -10.90 9.71
CA ALA A 243 -12.82 -9.79 9.52
C ALA A 243 -11.54 -9.94 10.36
N ALA A 244 -11.72 -10.34 11.62
CA ALA A 244 -10.62 -10.61 12.54
C ALA A 244 -9.76 -11.78 12.05
N HIS A 245 -10.36 -12.93 11.72
CA HIS A 245 -9.62 -14.11 11.27
C HIS A 245 -8.84 -13.85 9.98
N GLU A 246 -9.48 -13.28 8.96
CA GLU A 246 -8.83 -13.07 7.67
C GLU A 246 -7.64 -12.12 7.77
N THR A 247 -7.80 -11.04 8.55
CA THR A 247 -6.73 -10.07 8.78
C THR A 247 -5.59 -10.68 9.58
N GLN A 248 -5.90 -11.38 10.68
CA GLN A 248 -4.90 -12.01 11.53
C GLN A 248 -4.08 -13.07 10.78
N PHE A 249 -4.72 -13.91 9.95
CA PHE A 249 -4.02 -14.88 9.13
C PHE A 249 -3.10 -14.21 8.09
N ALA A 250 -3.55 -13.13 7.45
CA ALA A 250 -2.73 -12.39 6.50
C ALA A 250 -1.53 -11.68 7.18
N LEU A 251 -1.73 -11.15 8.39
CA LEU A 251 -0.69 -10.53 9.20
C LEU A 251 0.38 -11.56 9.60
N TRP A 252 -0.01 -12.71 10.14
CA TRP A 252 0.93 -13.78 10.45
C TRP A 252 1.66 -14.29 9.20
N GLY A 253 0.97 -14.41 8.07
CA GLY A 253 1.60 -14.70 6.79
C GLY A 253 2.70 -13.69 6.44
N SER A 254 2.43 -12.39 6.62
CA SER A 254 3.38 -11.31 6.35
C SER A 254 4.58 -11.33 7.33
N VAL A 255 4.32 -11.53 8.63
CA VAL A 255 5.37 -11.63 9.67
C VAL A 255 6.27 -12.83 9.39
N LEU A 256 5.70 -14.02 9.20
CA LEU A 256 6.46 -15.26 8.94
C LEU A 256 7.19 -15.23 7.60
N ALA A 257 6.66 -14.49 6.62
CA ALA A 257 7.33 -14.24 5.35
C ALA A 257 8.45 -13.19 5.46
N GLY A 258 8.60 -12.50 6.60
CA GLY A 258 9.61 -11.47 6.82
C GLY A 258 9.35 -10.21 6.00
N ALA A 259 8.09 -9.75 5.91
CA ALA A 259 7.71 -8.52 5.22
C ALA A 259 8.36 -7.28 5.84
N THR A 260 8.93 -6.42 5.00
CA THR A 260 9.45 -5.12 5.42
C THR A 260 8.33 -4.10 5.61
N VAL A 261 7.30 -4.16 4.79
CA VAL A 261 6.13 -3.30 4.86
C VAL A 261 4.88 -4.15 4.74
N CYS A 262 3.91 -3.98 5.64
CA CYS A 262 2.59 -4.58 5.51
C CYS A 262 1.57 -3.45 5.35
N ILE A 263 1.06 -3.30 4.12
CA ILE A 263 -0.02 -2.36 3.83
C ILE A 263 -1.36 -3.05 4.08
N HIS A 264 -2.39 -2.29 4.45
CA HIS A 264 -3.70 -2.84 4.83
C HIS A 264 -3.63 -3.70 6.10
N ALA A 265 -2.66 -3.42 6.96
CA ALA A 265 -2.48 -4.12 8.22
C ALA A 265 -3.61 -3.83 9.22
N ALA A 266 -4.28 -2.68 9.08
CA ALA A 266 -5.40 -2.30 9.94
C ALA A 266 -6.52 -1.56 9.20
N GLY A 267 -7.79 -1.90 9.46
CA GLY A 267 -8.96 -1.12 9.05
C GLY A 267 -9.60 -1.48 7.71
N TRP A 268 -9.01 -2.38 6.91
CA TRP A 268 -9.47 -2.67 5.54
C TRP A 268 -10.57 -3.74 5.50
N LEU A 269 -11.72 -3.42 4.89
CA LEU A 269 -12.92 -4.25 4.79
C LEU A 269 -13.45 -4.31 3.35
N GLU A 270 -14.45 -5.17 3.12
CA GLU A 270 -15.17 -5.33 1.85
C GLU A 270 -14.22 -5.54 0.65
N GLY A 271 -13.14 -6.29 0.85
CA GLY A 271 -12.13 -6.52 -0.19
C GLY A 271 -11.50 -5.24 -0.71
N GLY A 272 -11.48 -4.19 0.13
CA GLY A 272 -10.92 -2.87 -0.16
C GLY A 272 -11.89 -1.81 -0.61
N LEU A 273 -13.19 -2.10 -0.58
CA LEU A 273 -14.19 -1.08 -0.86
C LEU A 273 -14.41 -0.13 0.32
N SER A 274 -13.99 -0.50 1.53
CA SER A 274 -14.14 0.32 2.74
C SER A 274 -12.89 0.31 3.64
N VAL A 275 -12.63 1.45 4.30
CA VAL A 275 -11.84 1.48 5.54
C VAL A 275 -12.78 1.80 6.71
N SER A 276 -12.68 1.03 7.79
CA SER A 276 -13.49 1.20 9.00
C SER A 276 -12.68 1.76 10.16
N LEU A 277 -13.30 2.67 10.92
CA LEU A 277 -12.69 3.24 12.13
C LEU A 277 -12.58 2.18 13.24
N GLU A 278 -13.62 1.39 13.51
CA GLU A 278 -13.59 0.34 14.52
C GLU A 278 -12.64 -0.78 14.12
N LYS A 279 -12.66 -1.18 12.85
CA LYS A 279 -11.74 -2.20 12.34
C LYS A 279 -10.29 -1.76 12.48
N LEU A 280 -10.00 -0.47 12.29
CA LEU A 280 -8.67 0.08 12.53
C LEU A 280 -8.26 -0.16 13.98
N ILE A 281 -9.13 0.15 14.95
CA ILE A 281 -8.84 -0.04 16.38
C ILE A 281 -8.64 -1.52 16.71
N THR A 282 -9.53 -2.41 16.24
CA THR A 282 -9.40 -3.85 16.53
C THR A 282 -8.16 -4.46 15.91
N ASP A 283 -7.77 -4.01 14.71
CA ASP A 283 -6.56 -4.51 14.06
C ASP A 283 -5.30 -3.96 14.72
N VAL A 284 -5.31 -2.71 15.18
CA VAL A 284 -4.20 -2.13 15.93
C VAL A 284 -3.86 -2.97 17.16
N GLU A 285 -4.86 -3.48 17.89
CA GLU A 285 -4.63 -4.41 19.01
C GLU A 285 -3.81 -5.63 18.57
N ALA A 286 -4.16 -6.24 17.42
CA ALA A 286 -3.43 -7.39 16.88
C ALA A 286 -2.01 -7.05 16.40
N LEU A 287 -1.74 -5.79 16.06
CA LEU A 287 -0.40 -5.34 15.64
C LEU A 287 0.52 -5.04 16.83
N GLN A 288 -0.05 -4.72 18.00
CA GLN A 288 0.69 -4.37 19.21
C GLN A 288 1.12 -5.59 20.03
N THR A 289 0.53 -6.75 19.78
CA THR A 289 0.79 -8.04 20.47
C THR A 289 1.75 -8.93 19.70
#